data_AF-G0QHQ3-F1
#
_entry.id   AF-G0QHQ3-F1
#
_cell.length_a   1.000
_cell.length_b   1.000
_cell.length_c   1.000
_cell.angle_alpha   90.00
_cell.angle_beta   90.00
_cell.angle_gamma   90.00
#
_symmetry.space_group_name_H-M   'P 1'
#
loop_
_entity.id
_entity.type
_entity.pdbx_description
1 polymer ?
#
loop_
_entity_poly.entity_id
_entity_poly.type
_entity_poly.pdbx_seq_one_letter_code
_entity_poly.pdbx_strand_id
1 'polypeptide(L)'
;MHSDGRGSSGSDNPTTKSSSDWIDYDGEEVIDLVVKLRRDGHQPAQIGLKLRDQYGIPSVKEETGMSITEILEQEGMELDIPEDLRNLVDKAENIQDHLEDNQEDEQAVRRLELTEAKIRRVADYHRENGNIDEEWEYEREE
;
A
#
# COMPACT_ATOMS: atom_id res chain seq x y z
N MET A 1 3.56 -12.68 -9.88
CA MET A 1 2.68 -13.84 -9.61
C MET A 1 2.17 -14.43 -10.91
N HIS A 2 1.41 -13.67 -11.71
CA HIS A 2 0.87 -14.13 -13.01
C HIS A 2 1.80 -13.86 -14.20
N SER A 3 3.11 -14.10 -14.01
CA SER A 3 4.16 -13.83 -15.00
C SER A 3 5.23 -14.90 -14.92
N ASP A 4 5.80 -15.29 -16.06
CA ASP A 4 6.86 -16.32 -16.14
C ASP A 4 8.24 -15.83 -15.64
N GLY A 5 8.39 -14.52 -15.47
CA GLY A 5 9.63 -13.90 -15.00
C GLY A 5 10.00 -14.27 -13.57
N ARG A 6 11.29 -14.47 -13.32
CA ARG A 6 11.89 -14.74 -12.00
C ARG A 6 12.75 -13.58 -11.54
N GLY A 7 12.17 -12.38 -11.50
CA GLY A 7 12.87 -11.18 -11.05
C GLY A 7 13.29 -11.29 -9.58
N SER A 8 14.48 -10.77 -9.25
CA SER A 8 15.07 -10.79 -7.90
C SER A 8 15.31 -9.39 -7.33
N SER A 9 14.72 -8.35 -7.91
CA SER A 9 14.82 -6.98 -7.41
C SER A 9 14.01 -6.81 -6.13
N GLY A 10 14.66 -6.32 -5.08
CA GLY A 10 14.03 -5.98 -3.80
C GLY A 10 14.91 -4.97 -3.06
N SER A 11 14.33 -4.30 -2.06
CA SER A 11 15.10 -3.48 -1.14
C SER A 11 15.66 -4.35 -0.01
N ASP A 12 16.95 -4.24 0.24
CA ASP A 12 17.60 -4.85 1.41
C ASP A 12 17.69 -3.81 2.54
N ASN A 13 17.19 -4.18 3.72
CA ASN A 13 17.31 -3.31 4.88
C ASN A 13 18.74 -3.34 5.44
N PRO A 14 19.22 -2.23 6.02
CA PRO A 14 20.48 -2.21 6.74
C PRO A 14 20.53 -3.26 7.85
N THR A 15 21.72 -3.79 8.12
CA THR A 15 21.92 -4.78 9.20
C THR A 15 21.76 -4.13 10.59
N THR A 16 22.14 -2.86 10.73
CA THR A 16 22.04 -2.07 11.96
C THR A 16 20.63 -1.52 12.09
N LYS A 17 19.94 -1.84 13.19
CA LYS A 17 18.55 -1.41 13.48
C LYS A 17 18.47 -0.25 14.48
N SER A 18 19.55 0.52 14.60
CA SER A 18 19.62 1.69 15.50
C SER A 18 19.33 2.94 14.70
N SER A 19 18.74 3.96 15.36
CA SER A 19 18.63 5.29 14.76
C SER A 19 20.00 5.80 14.31
N SER A 20 20.00 6.52 13.19
CA SER A 20 21.23 7.06 12.62
C SER A 20 21.56 8.40 13.26
N ASP A 21 22.84 8.66 13.58
CA ASP A 21 23.28 9.88 14.28
C ASP A 21 23.01 11.19 13.52
N TRP A 22 22.73 11.13 12.22
CA TRP A 22 22.45 12.31 11.37
C TRP A 22 20.97 12.69 11.31
N ILE A 23 20.10 11.93 11.97
CA ILE A 23 18.65 12.21 11.99
C ILE A 23 18.43 13.21 13.12
N ASP A 24 18.11 14.45 12.74
CA ASP A 24 17.84 15.53 13.69
C ASP A 24 16.41 15.48 14.27
N TYR A 25 15.57 14.53 13.83
CA TYR A 25 14.18 14.40 14.24
C TYR A 25 14.00 13.42 15.40
N ASP A 26 13.25 13.83 16.41
CA ASP A 26 12.81 12.93 17.48
C ASP A 26 11.67 12.02 17.01
N GLY A 27 11.49 10.86 17.66
CA GLY A 27 10.44 9.91 17.31
C GLY A 27 9.03 10.52 17.35
N GLU A 28 8.77 11.45 18.26
CA GLU A 28 7.49 12.19 18.34
C GLU A 28 7.29 13.11 17.12
N GLU A 29 8.35 13.80 16.68
CA GLU A 29 8.29 14.66 15.48
C GLU A 29 8.06 13.83 14.21
N VAL A 30 8.61 12.62 14.14
CA VAL A 30 8.36 11.69 13.03
C VAL A 30 6.88 11.28 12.98
N ILE A 31 6.25 11.02 14.13
CA ILE A 31 4.81 10.72 14.21
C ILE A 31 3.99 11.91 13.73
N ASP A 32 4.30 13.12 14.19
CA ASP A 32 3.64 14.36 13.75
C ASP A 32 3.75 14.57 12.23
N LEU A 33 4.92 14.27 11.64
CA LEU A 33 5.13 14.33 10.20
C LEU A 33 4.29 13.29 9.45
N VAL A 34 4.20 12.06 9.95
CA VAL A 34 3.35 11.01 9.38
C VAL A 34 1.89 11.46 9.37
N VAL A 35 1.39 11.96 10.50
CA VAL A 35 0.03 12.45 10.66
C VAL A 35 -0.26 13.61 9.72
N LYS A 36 0.68 14.56 9.61
CA LYS A 36 0.56 15.69 8.68
C LYS A 36 0.44 15.21 7.23
N LEU A 37 1.33 14.31 6.79
CA LEU A 37 1.31 13.80 5.42
C LEU A 37 0.05 12.97 5.13
N ARG A 38 -0.50 12.28 6.13
CA ARG A 38 -1.79 11.61 6.02
C ARG A 38 -2.94 12.59 5.83
N ARG A 39 -2.97 13.69 6.59
CA ARG A 39 -3.97 14.77 6.44
C ARG A 39 -3.88 15.44 5.07
N ASP A 40 -2.69 15.52 4.50
CA ASP A 40 -2.46 15.99 3.13
C ASP A 40 -2.96 14.99 2.05
N GLY A 41 -3.46 13.82 2.46
CA GLY A 41 -4.08 12.82 1.58
C GLY A 41 -3.11 11.76 1.05
N HIS A 42 -1.89 11.65 1.57
CA HIS A 42 -0.94 10.65 1.12
C HIS A 42 -1.27 9.24 1.67
N GLN A 43 -1.02 8.23 0.85
CA GLN A 43 -1.10 6.82 1.24
C GLN A 43 0.16 6.40 2.03
N PRO A 44 0.07 5.39 2.93
CA PRO A 44 1.20 4.94 3.74
C PRO A 44 2.50 4.69 2.97
N ALA A 45 2.47 4.02 1.81
CA ALA A 45 3.67 3.81 1.00
C ALA A 45 4.27 5.13 0.48
N GLN A 46 3.43 6.09 0.09
CA GLN A 46 3.86 7.42 -0.35
C GLN A 46 4.45 8.24 0.79
N ILE A 47 3.88 8.12 2.00
CA ILE A 47 4.41 8.75 3.22
C ILE A 47 5.84 8.26 3.47
N GLY A 48 6.07 6.95 3.44
CA GLY A 48 7.41 6.38 3.61
C GLY A 48 8.44 6.90 2.59
N LEU A 49 8.04 6.99 1.31
CA LEU A 49 8.91 7.57 0.27
C LEU A 49 9.22 9.04 0.53
N LYS A 50 8.24 9.84 0.94
CA LYS A 50 8.45 11.26 1.25
C LYS A 50 9.35 11.46 2.46
N LEU A 51 9.15 10.68 3.53
CA LEU A 51 10.00 10.75 4.72
C LEU A 51 11.46 10.43 4.38
N ARG A 52 11.69 9.41 3.55
CA ARG A 52 13.04 9.06 3.07
C ARG A 52 13.64 10.12 2.17
N ASP A 53 12.91 10.55 1.14
CA ASP A 53 13.49 11.36 0.05
C ASP A 53 13.52 12.86 0.37
N GLN A 54 12.60 13.37 1.19
CA GLN A 54 12.50 14.80 1.51
C GLN A 54 13.03 15.14 2.91
N TYR A 55 12.76 14.28 3.90
CA TYR A 55 13.12 14.53 5.30
C TYR A 55 14.39 13.78 5.73
N GLY A 56 14.90 12.87 4.91
CA GLY A 56 16.12 12.10 5.21
C GLY A 56 15.92 11.00 6.25
N ILE A 57 14.69 10.60 6.55
CA ILE A 57 14.36 9.57 7.53
C ILE A 57 14.28 8.21 6.79
N PRO A 58 15.27 7.32 6.94
CA PRO A 58 15.34 6.08 6.15
C PRO A 58 14.30 5.04 6.57
N SER A 59 13.99 4.96 7.86
CA SER A 59 13.05 3.97 8.41
C SER A 59 12.29 4.53 9.61
N VAL A 60 10.99 4.73 9.44
CA VAL A 60 10.09 5.16 10.53
C VAL A 60 10.10 4.16 11.68
N LYS A 61 10.26 2.87 11.36
CA LYS A 61 10.27 1.79 12.35
C LYS A 61 11.49 1.82 13.26
N GLU A 62 12.64 2.28 12.74
CA GLU A 62 13.86 2.40 13.54
C GLU A 62 13.79 3.57 14.52
N GLU A 63 13.16 4.67 14.10
CA GLU A 63 13.03 5.88 14.93
C GLU A 63 11.89 5.78 15.97
N THR A 64 10.74 5.23 15.58
CA THR A 64 9.52 5.23 16.42
C THR A 64 9.22 3.87 17.05
N GLY A 65 9.85 2.80 16.58
CA GLY A 65 9.52 1.42 16.95
C GLY A 65 8.25 0.86 16.30
N MET A 66 7.49 1.69 15.58
CA MET A 66 6.19 1.34 14.99
C MET A 66 6.23 1.50 13.46
N SER A 67 5.40 0.74 12.76
CA SER A 67 5.16 0.93 11.34
C SER A 67 4.24 2.12 11.09
N ILE A 68 4.27 2.66 9.87
CA ILE A 68 3.41 3.78 9.46
C ILE A 68 1.93 3.41 9.65
N THR A 69 1.53 2.18 9.32
CA THR A 69 0.16 1.70 9.53
C THR A 69 -0.24 1.68 11.01
N GLU A 70 0.63 1.17 11.90
CA GLU A 70 0.37 1.15 13.35
C GLU A 70 0.26 2.58 13.94
N ILE A 71 1.07 3.52 13.44
CA ILE A 71 0.98 4.94 13.85
C ILE A 71 -0.38 5.53 13.43
N LEU A 72 -0.82 5.26 12.21
CA LEU A 72 -2.10 5.77 11.70
C LEU A 72 -3.30 5.17 12.44
N GLU A 73 -3.24 3.91 12.82
CA GLU A 73 -4.26 3.25 13.64
C GLU A 73 -4.35 3.90 15.04
N GLN A 74 -3.22 4.16 15.70
CA GLN A 74 -3.20 4.80 17.02
C GLN A 74 -3.74 6.23 17.00
N GLU A 75 -3.49 6.96 15.91
CA GLU A 75 -3.97 8.33 15.70
C GLU A 75 -5.41 8.40 15.16
N GLY A 76 -6.08 7.25 14.99
CA GLY A 76 -7.46 7.17 14.49
C GLY A 76 -7.62 7.61 13.03
N MET A 77 -6.56 7.53 12.23
CA MET A 77 -6.54 7.84 10.79
C MET A 77 -6.35 6.59 9.93
N GLU A 78 -6.93 5.48 10.40
CA GLU A 78 -6.91 4.20 9.71
C GLU A 78 -7.58 4.28 8.33
N LEU A 79 -7.25 3.31 7.49
CA LEU A 79 -7.85 3.14 6.18
C LEU A 79 -8.96 2.10 6.30
N ASP A 80 -10.17 2.41 5.83
CA ASP A 80 -11.29 1.45 5.81
C ASP A 80 -10.96 0.17 5.02
N ILE A 81 -10.12 0.31 3.99
CA ILE A 81 -9.65 -0.77 3.14
C ILE A 81 -8.13 -0.64 3.02
N PRO A 82 -7.37 -1.75 3.17
CA PRO A 82 -5.93 -1.77 2.96
C PRO A 82 -5.49 -1.12 1.64
N GLU A 83 -4.36 -0.40 1.68
CA GLU A 83 -3.83 0.36 0.53
C GLU A 83 -3.60 -0.53 -0.70
N ASP A 84 -3.07 -1.72 -0.50
CA ASP A 84 -2.76 -2.66 -1.57
C ASP A 84 -4.01 -3.23 -2.24
N LEU A 85 -5.05 -3.52 -1.48
CA LEU A 85 -6.34 -3.96 -2.00
C LEU A 85 -7.03 -2.83 -2.77
N ARG A 86 -7.07 -1.62 -2.22
CA ARG A 86 -7.60 -0.43 -2.91
C ARG A 86 -6.91 -0.19 -4.24
N ASN A 87 -5.58 -0.18 -4.26
CA ASN A 87 -4.81 0.03 -5.48
C ASN A 87 -5.04 -1.05 -6.55
N LEU A 88 -5.41 -2.28 -6.16
CA LEU A 88 -5.79 -3.32 -7.11
C LEU A 88 -7.20 -3.10 -7.68
N VAL A 89 -8.14 -2.68 -6.84
CA VAL A 89 -9.51 -2.32 -7.26
C VAL A 89 -9.47 -1.14 -8.22
N ASP A 90 -8.81 -0.03 -7.85
CA ASP A 90 -8.64 1.14 -8.73
C ASP A 90 -8.02 0.73 -10.08
N LYS A 91 -7.07 -0.20 -10.08
CA LYS A 91 -6.46 -0.73 -11.30
C LYS A 91 -7.45 -1.53 -12.15
N ALA A 92 -8.32 -2.33 -11.52
CA ALA A 92 -9.33 -3.09 -12.22
C ALA A 92 -10.36 -2.17 -12.87
N GLU A 93 -10.83 -1.15 -12.16
CA GLU A 93 -11.73 -0.10 -12.68
C GLU A 93 -11.11 0.59 -13.90
N ASN A 94 -9.86 1.04 -13.82
CA ASN A 94 -9.18 1.66 -14.97
C ASN A 94 -9.06 0.73 -16.20
N ILE A 95 -8.93 -0.59 -15.99
CA ILE A 95 -8.91 -1.55 -17.11
C ILE A 95 -10.33 -1.74 -17.67
N GLN A 96 -11.35 -1.72 -16.81
CA GLN A 96 -12.75 -1.79 -17.22
C GLN A 96 -13.12 -0.56 -18.07
N ASP A 97 -12.85 0.65 -17.59
CA ASP A 97 -13.07 1.90 -18.34
C ASP A 97 -12.45 1.85 -19.74
N HIS A 98 -11.21 1.34 -19.84
CA HIS A 98 -10.54 1.17 -21.15
C HIS A 98 -11.27 0.16 -22.05
N LEU A 99 -11.80 -0.92 -21.48
CA LEU A 99 -12.51 -1.97 -22.21
C LEU A 99 -13.92 -1.55 -22.65
N GLU A 100 -14.56 -0.59 -21.99
CA GLU A 100 -15.84 -0.03 -22.43
C GLU A 100 -15.75 0.53 -23.85
N ASP A 101 -14.68 1.29 -24.12
CA ASP A 101 -14.37 1.86 -25.42
C ASP A 101 -13.71 0.84 -26.38
N ASN A 102 -12.99 -0.15 -25.84
CA ASN A 102 -12.12 -1.07 -26.61
C ASN A 102 -12.43 -2.55 -26.34
N GLN A 103 -13.67 -2.96 -26.62
CA GLN A 103 -14.17 -4.31 -26.30
C GLN A 103 -13.40 -5.47 -26.98
N GLU A 104 -12.72 -5.21 -28.10
CA GLU A 104 -11.94 -6.21 -28.84
C GLU A 104 -10.51 -6.40 -28.30
N ASP A 105 -10.08 -5.66 -27.28
CA ASP A 105 -8.75 -5.80 -26.68
C ASP A 105 -8.65 -7.04 -25.76
N GLU A 106 -8.44 -8.20 -26.37
CA GLU A 106 -8.29 -9.48 -25.67
C GLU A 106 -7.14 -9.47 -24.62
N GLN A 107 -6.11 -8.64 -24.83
CA GLN A 107 -5.02 -8.54 -23.86
C GLN A 107 -5.42 -7.77 -22.61
N ALA A 108 -6.23 -6.73 -22.75
CA ALA A 108 -6.80 -5.99 -21.64
C ALA A 108 -7.81 -6.86 -20.88
N VAL A 109 -8.66 -7.62 -21.58
CA VAL A 109 -9.58 -8.61 -20.95
C VAL A 109 -8.79 -9.60 -20.09
N ARG A 110 -7.76 -10.23 -20.65
CA ARG A 110 -6.91 -11.17 -19.89
C ARG A 110 -6.23 -10.49 -18.69
N ARG A 111 -5.81 -9.22 -18.82
CA ARG A 111 -5.20 -8.47 -17.71
C ARG A 111 -6.20 -8.14 -16.62
N LEU A 112 -7.46 -7.86 -16.97
CA LEU A 112 -8.54 -7.68 -16.02
C LEU A 112 -8.75 -8.95 -15.21
N GLU A 113 -8.96 -10.09 -15.87
CA GLU A 113 -9.18 -11.40 -15.21
C GLU A 113 -8.05 -11.75 -14.21
N LEU A 114 -6.80 -11.49 -14.59
CA LEU A 114 -5.64 -11.71 -13.71
C LEU A 114 -5.59 -10.74 -12.53
N THR A 115 -6.05 -9.50 -12.73
CA THR A 115 -6.12 -8.50 -11.66
C THR A 115 -7.23 -8.84 -10.69
N GLU A 116 -8.40 -9.25 -11.17
CA GLU A 116 -9.53 -9.73 -10.35
C GLU A 116 -9.16 -10.98 -9.54
N ALA A 117 -8.49 -11.96 -10.16
CA ALA A 117 -7.99 -13.13 -9.45
C ALA A 117 -7.00 -12.75 -8.33
N LYS A 118 -6.19 -11.72 -8.55
CA LYS A 118 -5.28 -11.19 -7.52
C LYS A 118 -6.03 -10.44 -6.41
N ILE A 119 -7.05 -9.64 -6.75
CA ILE A 119 -7.93 -8.95 -5.78
C ILE A 119 -8.53 -9.97 -4.82
N ARG A 120 -9.18 -11.01 -5.35
CA ARG A 120 -9.81 -12.08 -4.54
C ARG A 120 -8.81 -12.72 -3.59
N ARG A 121 -7.61 -13.07 -4.08
CA ARG A 121 -6.56 -13.68 -3.25
C ARG A 121 -6.04 -12.75 -2.14
N VAL A 122 -5.93 -11.45 -2.41
CA VAL A 122 -5.48 -10.46 -1.41
C VAL A 122 -6.59 -10.18 -0.40
N ALA A 123 -7.84 -10.10 -0.84
CA ALA A 123 -8.99 -9.98 0.01
C ALA A 123 -9.14 -11.17 0.97
N ASP A 124 -8.97 -12.41 0.49
CA ASP A 124 -8.97 -13.62 1.34
C ASP A 124 -7.97 -13.49 2.49
N TYR A 125 -6.74 -13.08 2.18
CA TYR A 125 -5.70 -12.85 3.18
C TYR A 125 -6.12 -11.80 4.21
N HIS A 126 -6.69 -10.67 3.78
CA HIS A 126 -7.12 -9.62 4.70
C HIS A 126 -8.32 -10.02 5.54
N ARG A 127 -9.26 -10.82 5.00
CA ARG A 127 -10.38 -11.40 5.76
C ARG A 127 -9.89 -12.34 6.85
N GLU A 128 -8.99 -13.26 6.51
CA GLU A 128 -8.41 -14.21 7.47
C GLU A 128 -7.66 -13.51 8.63
N ASN A 129 -7.07 -12.34 8.38
CA ASN A 129 -6.37 -11.55 9.39
C ASN A 129 -7.26 -10.53 10.12
N GLY A 130 -8.52 -10.37 9.71
CA GLY A 130 -9.46 -9.40 10.31
C GLY A 130 -9.19 -7.94 9.94
N ASN A 131 -8.48 -7.69 8.83
CA ASN A 131 -8.18 -6.33 8.36
C ASN A 131 -9.31 -5.73 7.52
N ILE A 132 -10.24 -6.56 7.04
CA ILE A 132 -11.46 -6.15 6.33
C ILE A 132 -12.63 -7.00 6.83
N ASP A 133 -13.85 -6.56 6.53
CA ASP A 133 -15.08 -7.27 6.89
C ASP A 133 -15.11 -8.69 6.30
N GLU A 134 -15.63 -9.67 7.07
CA GLU A 134 -15.73 -11.07 6.64
C GLU A 134 -16.65 -11.23 5.42
N GLU A 135 -17.66 -10.35 5.28
CA GLU A 135 -18.61 -10.32 4.19
C GLU A 135 -18.10 -9.50 2.99
N TRP A 136 -16.90 -8.90 3.06
CA TRP A 136 -16.33 -8.15 1.95
C TRP A 136 -16.12 -9.07 0.73
N GLU A 137 -16.73 -8.70 -0.39
CA GLU A 137 -16.58 -9.38 -1.66
C GLU A 137 -16.31 -8.36 -2.77
N TYR A 138 -15.43 -8.73 -3.69
CA TYR A 138 -15.20 -7.96 -4.91
C TYR A 138 -16.29 -8.31 -5.92
N GLU A 139 -17.25 -7.40 -6.07
CA GLU A 139 -18.26 -7.44 -7.12
C GLU A 139 -17.87 -6.50 -8.25
N ARG A 140 -18.10 -6.95 -9.48
CA ARG A 140 -17.97 -6.11 -10.66
C ARG A 140 -19.27 -5.35 -10.84
N GLU A 141 -19.20 -4.03 -10.93
CA GLU A 141 -20.34 -3.25 -11.44
C GLU A 141 -20.50 -3.57 -12.94
N GLU A 142 -21.68 -4.06 -13.33
CA GLU A 142 -22.04 -4.37 -14.72
C GLU A 142 -22.46 -3.13 -15.52
#